data_AF-A0A7J9TPJ5-F1
#
_entry.id   AF-A0A7J9TPJ5-F1
#
_cell.length_a   1.000
_cell.length_b   1.000
_cell.length_c   1.000
_cell.angle_alpha   90.00
_cell.angle_beta   90.00
_cell.angle_gamma   90.00
#
_symmetry.space_group_name_H-M   'P 1'
#
loop_
_entity.id
_entity.type
_entity.pdbx_description
1 polymer ?
#
loop_
_entity_poly.entity_id
_entity_poly.type
_entity_poly.pdbx_seq_one_letter_code
_entity_poly.pdbx_strand_id
1 'polypeptide(L)'
;MICTHAFSFGTACNHTILEVLFDAPDHRVKIEDLKLLVTKKIAEYQKNSNEINLEDPNKKYRLYTAVLNAAWDYEGDLLPAEANILRVLRNELSISKKEHQYMMAHPQIKRLFFDDEMYRYELEYLSREGIILVYKLDNDDYFILSDETVDSLKELWGIELEHDQFIRLVDKFDNFELSEILKNFNLPISGNHENKVNRIILEEIKPSEILYSLPSSQLSSYLKRIDISQSGKKEEKILKIIDHFKNSRDIVTIPPVKIIDLDIEDKKLSEEKRIDLFSNLTTQQLSNVLGKLNLLKSGQKIF
;
A
#
# COMPACT_ATOMS: atom_id res chain seq x y z
N MET A 1 -11.44 -23.45 6.61
CA MET A 1 -11.30 -22.97 8.01
C MET A 1 -9.82 -23.01 8.34
N ILE A 2 -9.06 -22.09 7.75
CA ILE A 2 -7.62 -21.99 7.97
C ILE A 2 -7.45 -21.51 9.41
N CYS A 3 -6.60 -22.16 10.21
CA CYS A 3 -6.38 -21.85 11.62
C CYS A 3 -5.85 -20.41 11.79
N THR A 4 -6.76 -19.43 11.83
CA THR A 4 -6.54 -17.98 11.97
C THR A 4 -5.70 -17.60 13.19
N HIS A 5 -5.51 -18.52 14.13
CA HIS A 5 -4.82 -18.30 15.40
C HIS A 5 -3.32 -18.56 15.31
N ALA A 6 -2.84 -19.32 14.31
CA ALA A 6 -1.41 -19.62 14.14
C ALA A 6 -0.64 -18.51 13.39
N PHE A 7 -1.34 -17.72 12.56
CA PHE A 7 -0.68 -16.83 11.59
C PHE A 7 -0.12 -15.52 12.15
N SER A 8 -0.61 -15.05 13.30
CA SER A 8 -0.11 -13.79 13.83
C SER A 8 1.22 -13.92 14.58
N PHE A 9 1.63 -15.14 14.91
CA PHE A 9 2.64 -15.37 15.95
C PHE A 9 3.46 -16.66 15.81
N GLY A 10 3.11 -17.58 14.89
CA GLY A 10 3.74 -18.90 14.78
C GLY A 10 5.26 -18.87 14.60
N THR A 11 5.79 -17.92 13.81
CA THR A 11 7.20 -17.50 13.83
C THR A 11 7.38 -16.11 13.21
N ALA A 12 8.43 -15.40 13.63
CA ALA A 12 8.75 -14.05 13.13
C ALA A 12 9.02 -14.04 11.61
N CYS A 13 9.59 -15.14 11.10
CA CYS A 13 9.91 -15.31 9.68
C CYS A 13 8.64 -15.51 8.82
N ASN A 14 7.68 -16.33 9.29
CA ASN A 14 6.38 -16.53 8.63
C ASN A 14 5.66 -15.23 8.35
N HIS A 15 5.56 -14.37 9.37
CA HIS A 15 4.90 -13.08 9.23
C HIS A 15 5.56 -12.23 8.15
N THR A 16 6.90 -12.20 8.12
CA THR A 16 7.65 -11.39 7.16
C THR A 16 7.51 -11.91 5.73
N ILE A 17 7.47 -13.25 5.53
CA ILE A 17 7.21 -13.85 4.22
C ILE A 17 5.84 -13.41 3.69
N LEU A 18 4.80 -13.53 4.53
CA LEU A 18 3.43 -13.15 4.18
C LEU A 18 3.32 -11.65 3.93
N GLU A 19 4.00 -10.81 4.71
CA GLU A 19 4.03 -9.37 4.51
C GLU A 19 4.66 -8.99 3.16
N VAL A 20 5.80 -9.59 2.81
CA VAL A 20 6.47 -9.34 1.52
C VAL A 20 5.58 -9.72 0.35
N LEU A 21 4.86 -10.85 0.44
CA LEU A 21 3.91 -11.26 -0.59
C LEU A 21 2.68 -10.36 -0.63
N PHE A 22 2.18 -9.94 0.53
CA PHE A 22 1.02 -9.06 0.62
C PHE A 22 1.28 -7.68 0.02
N ASP A 23 2.45 -7.10 0.29
CA ASP A 23 2.84 -5.76 -0.21
C ASP A 23 3.22 -5.78 -1.71
N ALA A 24 3.47 -6.95 -2.28
CA ALA A 24 3.86 -7.09 -3.69
C ALA A 24 2.69 -6.80 -4.64
N PRO A 25 2.96 -6.26 -5.86
CA PRO A 25 1.93 -6.04 -6.87
C PRO A 25 1.25 -7.37 -7.23
N ASP A 26 -0.09 -7.37 -7.28
CA ASP A 26 -0.93 -8.57 -7.48
C ASP A 26 -0.66 -9.71 -6.47
N HIS A 27 -0.11 -9.37 -5.30
CA HIS A 27 0.28 -10.31 -4.25
C HIS A 27 1.19 -11.46 -4.73
N ARG A 28 2.02 -11.19 -5.74
CA ARG A 28 2.91 -12.17 -6.38
C ARG A 28 4.37 -11.72 -6.37
N VAL A 29 5.26 -12.68 -6.16
CA VAL A 29 6.71 -12.47 -6.17
C VAL A 29 7.38 -13.63 -6.88
N LYS A 30 8.42 -13.36 -7.68
CA LYS A 30 9.22 -14.42 -8.31
C LYS A 30 9.89 -15.29 -7.26
N ILE A 31 9.94 -16.61 -7.47
CA ILE A 31 10.54 -17.55 -6.51
C ILE A 31 11.98 -17.18 -6.15
N GLU A 32 12.76 -16.73 -7.14
CA GLU A 32 14.17 -16.33 -6.96
C GLU A 32 14.35 -15.06 -6.11
N ASP A 33 13.38 -14.15 -6.14
CA ASP A 33 13.47 -12.84 -5.49
C ASP A 33 12.95 -12.85 -4.04
N LEU A 34 12.04 -13.78 -3.69
CA LEU A 34 11.35 -13.78 -2.40
C LEU A 34 12.33 -13.77 -1.22
N LYS A 35 13.35 -14.64 -1.28
CA LYS A 35 14.34 -14.73 -0.20
C LYS A 35 15.07 -13.40 0.00
N LEU A 36 15.49 -12.76 -1.10
CA LEU A 36 16.20 -11.48 -1.06
C LEU A 36 15.32 -10.38 -0.44
N LEU A 37 14.04 -10.33 -0.83
CA LEU A 37 13.08 -9.36 -0.30
C LEU A 37 12.82 -9.56 1.19
N VAL A 38 12.65 -10.80 1.64
CA VAL A 38 12.46 -11.14 3.07
C VAL A 38 13.69 -10.75 3.87
N THR A 39 14.91 -11.10 3.42
CA THR A 39 16.15 -10.68 4.10
C THR A 39 16.25 -9.16 4.19
N LYS A 40 15.91 -8.44 3.11
CA LYS A 40 15.93 -6.98 3.08
C LYS A 40 14.95 -6.37 4.08
N LYS A 41 13.72 -6.90 4.16
CA LYS A 41 12.69 -6.44 5.09
C LYS A 41 13.10 -6.67 6.56
N ILE A 42 13.67 -7.84 6.87
CA ILE A 42 14.21 -8.11 8.23
C ILE A 42 15.34 -7.13 8.57
N ALA A 43 16.25 -6.86 7.64
CA ALA A 43 17.33 -5.91 7.86
C ALA A 43 16.81 -4.48 8.10
N GLU A 44 15.73 -4.09 7.40
CA GLU A 44 15.03 -2.82 7.64
C GLU A 44 14.44 -2.75 9.05
N TYR A 45 13.77 -3.81 9.51
CA TYR A 45 13.26 -3.90 10.88
C TYR A 45 14.37 -3.77 11.92
N GLN A 46 15.49 -4.46 11.72
CA GLN A 46 16.64 -4.38 12.62
C GLN A 46 17.25 -2.97 12.66
N LYS A 47 17.37 -2.31 11.51
CA LYS A 47 17.88 -0.93 11.44
C LYS A 47 16.99 0.03 12.24
N ASN A 48 15.69 -0.02 11.97
CA ASN A 48 14.70 0.88 12.55
C ASN A 48 14.38 0.54 14.02
N SER A 49 14.64 -0.70 14.46
CA SER A 49 14.43 -1.10 15.85
C SER A 49 15.21 -0.24 16.85
N ASN A 50 16.38 0.28 16.45
CA ASN A 50 17.20 1.14 17.31
C ASN A 50 16.55 2.50 17.59
N GLU A 51 15.53 2.88 16.82
CA GLU A 51 14.77 4.11 17.05
C GLU A 51 13.71 3.93 18.16
N ILE A 52 13.34 2.68 18.49
CA ILE A 52 12.43 2.41 19.59
C ILE A 52 13.17 2.45 20.93
N ASN A 53 12.69 3.32 21.82
CA ASN A 53 13.06 3.27 23.23
C ASN A 53 12.11 2.33 23.99
N LEU A 54 12.58 1.12 24.33
CA LEU A 54 11.81 0.15 25.12
C LEU A 54 11.47 0.62 26.54
N GLU A 55 12.15 1.65 27.03
CA GLU A 55 11.94 2.26 28.36
C GLU A 55 11.11 3.54 28.31
N ASP A 56 10.48 3.87 27.18
CA ASP A 56 9.61 5.05 27.08
C ASP A 56 8.53 5.03 28.19
N PRO A 57 8.48 6.01 29.10
CA PRO A 57 7.50 6.03 30.19
C PRO A 57 6.06 6.23 29.72
N ASN A 58 5.85 6.77 28.51
CA ASN A 58 4.52 7.00 27.95
C ASN A 58 3.96 5.75 27.27
N LYS A 59 4.84 4.87 26.79
CA LYS A 59 4.48 3.65 26.09
C LYS A 59 4.81 2.45 26.96
N LYS A 60 3.83 1.60 27.27
CA LYS A 60 4.03 0.43 28.16
C LYS A 60 4.80 -0.73 27.47
N TYR A 61 5.79 -0.42 26.65
CA TYR A 61 6.59 -1.40 25.89
C TYR A 61 7.29 -2.39 26.81
N ARG A 62 7.82 -1.94 27.96
CA ARG A 62 8.47 -2.84 28.93
C ARG A 62 7.57 -4.00 29.40
N LEU A 63 6.28 -3.73 29.61
CA LEU A 63 5.33 -4.78 29.98
C LEU A 63 5.13 -5.75 28.82
N TYR A 64 4.92 -5.20 27.62
CA TYR A 64 4.69 -5.99 26.42
C TYR A 64 5.89 -6.89 26.09
N THR A 65 7.10 -6.35 26.13
CA THR A 65 8.33 -7.09 25.82
C THR A 65 8.65 -8.15 26.86
N ALA A 66 8.35 -7.91 28.14
CA ALA A 66 8.48 -8.93 29.18
C ALA A 66 7.55 -10.13 28.93
N VAL A 67 6.28 -9.88 28.57
CA VAL A 67 5.32 -10.94 28.23
C VAL A 67 5.72 -11.64 26.93
N LEU A 68 6.18 -10.89 25.93
CA LEU A 68 6.67 -11.44 24.66
C LEU A 68 7.84 -12.40 24.90
N ASN A 69 8.85 -11.99 25.67
CA ASN A 69 9.99 -12.85 25.99
C ASN A 69 9.54 -14.09 26.78
N ALA A 70 8.69 -13.93 27.78
CA ALA A 70 8.20 -15.06 28.58
C ALA A 70 7.44 -16.10 27.74
N ALA A 71 6.65 -15.65 26.76
CA ALA A 71 5.93 -16.54 25.85
C ALA A 71 6.88 -17.28 24.90
N TRP A 72 7.94 -16.63 24.43
CA TRP A 72 8.96 -17.27 23.57
C TRP A 72 9.95 -18.17 24.32
N ASP A 73 10.17 -17.91 25.61
CA ASP A 73 11.05 -18.74 26.45
C ASP A 73 10.36 -20.03 26.89
N TYR A 74 9.03 -20.10 26.81
CA TYR A 74 8.27 -21.31 27.08
C TYR A 74 8.20 -22.18 25.82
N GLU A 75 8.81 -23.37 25.89
CA GLU A 75 8.79 -24.41 24.85
C GLU A 75 9.34 -24.04 23.45
N GLY A 76 9.83 -22.81 23.25
CA GLY A 76 10.53 -22.37 22.03
C GLY A 76 9.61 -22.00 20.86
N ASP A 77 8.32 -22.37 20.95
CA ASP A 77 7.28 -22.04 19.99
C ASP A 77 6.13 -21.32 20.69
N LEU A 78 5.54 -20.34 20.00
CA LEU A 78 4.45 -19.55 20.56
C LEU A 78 3.11 -20.28 20.41
N LEU A 79 2.52 -20.72 21.53
CA LEU A 79 1.26 -21.46 21.51
C LEU A 79 0.10 -20.57 21.02
N PRO A 80 -0.95 -21.13 20.37
CA PRO A 80 -2.09 -20.35 19.90
C PRO A 80 -2.79 -19.51 20.99
N ALA A 81 -2.80 -20.00 22.22
CA ALA A 81 -3.37 -19.27 23.36
C ALA A 81 -2.49 -18.06 23.76
N GLU A 82 -1.17 -18.22 23.76
CA GLU A 82 -0.20 -17.18 24.09
C GLU A 82 -0.15 -16.12 23.00
N ALA A 83 -0.16 -16.55 21.74
CA ALA A 83 -0.36 -15.72 20.56
C ALA A 83 -1.63 -14.84 20.71
N ASN A 84 -2.75 -15.42 21.13
CA ASN A 84 -3.97 -14.66 21.35
C ASN A 84 -3.85 -13.65 22.51
N ILE A 85 -3.18 -14.02 23.61
CA ILE A 85 -2.92 -13.10 24.73
C ILE A 85 -2.04 -11.92 24.27
N LEU A 86 -0.97 -12.19 23.52
CA LEU A 86 -0.11 -11.15 22.96
C LEU A 86 -0.87 -10.24 22.01
N ARG A 87 -1.78 -10.79 21.19
CA ARG A 87 -2.66 -10.00 20.32
C ARG A 87 -3.53 -9.02 21.11
N VAL A 88 -4.20 -9.52 22.15
CA VAL A 88 -5.08 -8.72 22.99
C VAL A 88 -4.28 -7.66 23.72
N LEU A 89 -3.15 -8.04 24.35
CA LEU A 89 -2.28 -7.12 25.06
C LEU A 89 -1.72 -6.02 24.14
N ARG A 90 -1.30 -6.38 22.92
CA ARG A 90 -0.82 -5.42 21.92
C ARG A 90 -1.88 -4.36 21.62
N ASN A 91 -3.13 -4.78 21.42
CA ASN A 91 -4.24 -3.88 21.15
C ASN A 91 -4.55 -2.97 22.34
N GLU A 92 -4.59 -3.51 23.55
CA GLU A 92 -4.84 -2.74 24.79
C GLU A 92 -3.75 -1.70 25.07
N LEU A 93 -2.52 -1.98 24.65
CA LEU A 93 -1.39 -1.07 24.80
C LEU A 93 -1.23 -0.10 23.61
N SER A 94 -2.14 -0.16 22.63
CA SER A 94 -2.07 0.62 21.39
C SER A 94 -0.71 0.49 20.69
N ILE A 95 -0.18 -0.74 20.67
CA ILE A 95 1.07 -1.07 19.99
C ILE A 95 0.75 -1.45 18.54
N SER A 96 1.32 -0.72 17.59
CA SER A 96 1.14 -0.99 16.15
C SER A 96 1.82 -2.30 15.74
N LYS A 97 1.54 -2.79 14.53
CA LYS A 97 2.20 -4.03 14.07
C LYS A 97 3.66 -3.76 13.76
N LYS A 98 3.92 -2.61 13.14
CA LYS A 98 5.26 -2.13 12.87
C LYS A 98 6.09 -1.95 14.15
N GLU A 99 5.51 -1.37 15.20
CA GLU A 99 6.16 -1.28 16.51
C GLU A 99 6.47 -2.66 17.08
N HIS A 100 5.55 -3.63 16.96
CA HIS A 100 5.80 -5.02 17.35
C HIS A 100 6.99 -5.63 16.58
N GLN A 101 7.06 -5.47 15.25
CA GLN A 101 8.18 -5.99 14.46
C GLN A 101 9.51 -5.34 14.84
N TYR A 102 9.51 -4.03 15.07
CA TYR A 102 10.68 -3.32 15.60
C TYR A 102 11.11 -3.86 16.96
N MET A 103 10.17 -4.16 17.87
CA MET A 103 10.50 -4.81 19.14
C MET A 103 11.09 -6.22 18.93
N MET A 104 10.49 -7.05 18.08
CA MET A 104 11.04 -8.38 17.79
C MET A 104 12.46 -8.32 17.22
N ALA A 105 12.74 -7.32 16.38
CA ALA A 105 14.05 -7.08 15.78
C ALA A 105 15.05 -6.37 16.71
N HIS A 106 14.60 -5.83 17.84
CA HIS A 106 15.41 -5.03 18.74
C HIS A 106 16.59 -5.85 19.31
N PRO A 107 17.82 -5.29 19.42
CA PRO A 107 19.00 -6.04 19.85
C PRO A 107 18.87 -6.75 21.22
N GLN A 108 18.05 -6.20 22.12
CA GLN A 108 17.79 -6.81 23.44
C GLN A 108 16.84 -8.01 23.40
N ILE A 109 15.98 -8.10 22.38
CA ILE A 109 14.97 -9.14 22.23
C ILE A 109 15.44 -10.20 21.24
N LYS A 110 15.96 -9.75 20.08
CA LYS A 110 16.63 -10.55 19.06
C LYS A 110 15.82 -11.80 18.64
N ARG A 111 14.49 -11.64 18.48
CA ARG A 111 13.58 -12.69 18.05
C ARG A 111 13.29 -12.65 16.55
N LEU A 112 13.54 -11.53 15.88
CA LEU A 112 13.46 -11.41 14.42
C LEU A 112 14.87 -11.32 13.83
N PHE A 113 15.31 -12.42 13.23
CA PHE A 113 16.53 -12.52 12.45
C PHE A 113 16.30 -13.43 11.25
N PHE A 114 17.09 -13.23 10.20
CA PHE A 114 17.04 -14.09 9.04
C PHE A 114 17.91 -15.33 9.30
N ASP A 115 17.30 -16.51 9.13
CA ASP A 115 17.98 -17.80 9.12
C ASP A 115 17.48 -18.61 7.93
N ASP A 116 18.41 -19.24 7.21
CA ASP A 116 18.08 -19.92 5.95
C ASP A 116 17.31 -21.23 6.16
N GLU A 117 17.59 -21.96 7.24
CA GLU A 117 16.89 -23.21 7.56
C GLU A 117 15.47 -22.92 8.00
N MET A 118 15.29 -21.95 8.91
CA MET A 118 13.97 -21.47 9.34
C MET A 118 13.18 -20.92 8.16
N TYR A 119 13.78 -20.08 7.31
CA TYR A 119 13.11 -19.55 6.12
C TYR A 119 12.56 -20.67 5.22
N ARG A 120 13.36 -21.71 4.96
CA ARG A 120 12.91 -22.84 4.12
C ARG A 120 11.81 -23.64 4.78
N TYR A 121 11.95 -23.94 6.08
CA TYR A 121 10.95 -24.67 6.85
C TYR A 121 9.60 -23.94 6.85
N GLU A 122 9.63 -22.63 7.08
CA GLU A 122 8.43 -21.80 7.08
C GLU A 122 7.80 -21.66 5.70
N LEU A 123 8.61 -21.47 4.64
CA LEU A 123 8.10 -21.42 3.28
C LEU A 123 7.44 -22.75 2.87
N GLU A 124 8.04 -23.89 3.26
CA GLU A 124 7.48 -25.21 3.02
C GLU A 124 6.17 -25.41 3.79
N TYR A 125 6.12 -24.98 5.06
CA TYR A 125 4.89 -24.99 5.86
C TYR A 125 3.79 -24.18 5.18
N LEU A 126 4.04 -22.93 4.81
CA LEU A 126 3.07 -22.06 4.15
C LEU A 126 2.59 -22.61 2.80
N SER A 127 3.48 -23.25 2.05
CA SER A 127 3.14 -23.90 0.78
C SER A 127 2.29 -25.16 0.99
N ARG A 128 2.64 -25.99 1.97
CA ARG A 128 1.92 -27.23 2.29
C ARG A 128 0.51 -26.97 2.82
N GLU A 129 0.34 -25.93 3.61
CA GLU A 129 -0.98 -25.49 4.12
C GLU A 129 -1.81 -24.76 3.04
N GLY A 130 -1.27 -24.59 1.82
CA GLY A 130 -1.97 -23.95 0.70
C GLY A 130 -2.17 -22.44 0.88
N ILE A 131 -1.40 -21.81 1.76
CA ILE A 131 -1.44 -20.36 2.01
C ILE A 131 -0.71 -19.62 0.90
N ILE A 132 0.46 -20.14 0.54
CA ILE A 132 1.23 -19.68 -0.61
C ILE A 132 1.07 -20.70 -1.72
N LEU A 133 0.73 -20.23 -2.91
CA LEU A 133 0.57 -21.05 -4.09
C LEU A 133 1.71 -20.76 -5.08
N VAL A 134 2.07 -21.78 -5.87
CA VAL A 134 3.00 -21.60 -6.99
C VAL A 134 2.19 -21.36 -8.26
N TYR A 135 2.39 -20.20 -8.87
CA TYR A 135 1.76 -19.79 -10.12
C TYR A 135 2.82 -19.71 -11.23
N LYS A 136 2.56 -20.36 -12.36
CA LYS A 136 3.46 -20.35 -13.51
C LYS A 136 2.91 -19.40 -14.56
N LEU A 137 3.71 -18.41 -14.96
CA LEU A 137 3.36 -17.48 -16.04
C LEU A 137 4.49 -17.46 -17.07
N ASP A 138 4.13 -17.77 -18.32
CA ASP A 138 5.04 -17.93 -19.45
C ASP A 138 6.16 -18.96 -19.17
N ASN A 139 7.28 -18.51 -18.57
CA ASN A 139 8.45 -19.32 -18.21
C ASN A 139 8.95 -19.08 -16.77
N ASP A 140 8.32 -18.19 -16.02
CA ASP A 140 8.72 -17.83 -14.67
C ASP A 140 7.76 -18.44 -13.64
N ASP A 141 8.33 -18.91 -12.53
CA ASP A 141 7.57 -19.41 -11.38
C ASP A 141 7.45 -18.31 -10.32
N TYR A 142 6.22 -18.10 -9.83
CA TYR A 142 5.87 -17.09 -8.84
C TYR A 142 5.26 -17.75 -7.61
N PHE A 143 5.55 -17.18 -6.43
CA PHE A 143 4.72 -17.36 -5.25
C PHE A 143 3.59 -16.34 -5.28
N ILE A 144 2.36 -16.78 -5.02
CA ILE A 144 1.16 -15.94 -4.99
C ILE A 144 0.29 -16.27 -3.77
N LEU A 145 -0.33 -15.24 -3.19
CA LEU A 145 -1.42 -15.41 -2.22
C LEU A 145 -2.75 -15.47 -2.95
N SER A 146 -3.62 -16.42 -2.60
CA SER A 146 -4.98 -16.45 -3.14
C SER A 146 -5.82 -15.28 -2.63
N ASP A 147 -6.82 -14.83 -3.38
CA ASP A 147 -7.73 -13.76 -2.95
C ASP A 147 -8.38 -14.07 -1.58
N GLU A 148 -8.75 -15.32 -1.33
CA GLU A 148 -9.29 -15.77 -0.04
C GLU A 148 -8.28 -15.63 1.09
N THR A 149 -7.00 -15.96 0.83
CA THR A 149 -5.91 -15.79 1.77
C THR A 149 -5.66 -14.31 2.05
N VAL A 150 -5.69 -13.46 1.02
CA VAL A 150 -5.51 -12.01 1.14
C VAL A 150 -6.62 -11.41 2.00
N ASP A 151 -7.89 -11.76 1.76
CA ASP A 151 -9.02 -11.28 2.56
C ASP A 151 -8.93 -11.76 4.01
N SER A 152 -8.52 -13.02 4.21
CA SER A 152 -8.29 -13.58 5.56
C SER A 152 -7.15 -12.85 6.28
N LEU A 153 -6.06 -12.52 5.58
CA LEU A 153 -4.95 -11.76 6.13
C LEU A 153 -5.37 -10.33 6.46
N LYS A 154 -6.17 -9.66 5.60
CA LYS A 154 -6.72 -8.33 5.89
C LYS A 154 -7.53 -8.32 7.17
N GLU A 155 -8.43 -9.29 7.35
CA GLU A 155 -9.22 -9.43 8.57
C GLU A 155 -8.33 -9.68 9.79
N LEU A 156 -7.40 -10.64 9.70
CA LEU A 156 -6.48 -10.99 10.78
C LEU A 156 -5.60 -9.80 11.20
N TRP A 157 -5.13 -9.06 10.21
CA TRP A 157 -4.29 -7.88 10.40
C TRP A 157 -5.12 -6.64 10.75
N GLY A 158 -6.45 -6.71 10.75
CA GLY A 158 -7.31 -5.55 10.99
C GLY A 158 -7.07 -4.43 9.99
N ILE A 159 -6.73 -4.77 8.75
CA ILE A 159 -6.58 -3.82 7.64
C ILE A 159 -8.00 -3.51 7.13
N GLU A 160 -8.46 -2.30 7.43
CA GLU A 160 -9.78 -1.82 7.00
C GLU A 160 -9.75 -1.28 5.56
N LEU A 161 -8.63 -0.68 5.16
CA LEU A 161 -8.37 -0.11 3.84
C LEU A 161 -6.94 -0.44 3.41
N GLU A 162 -6.75 -0.71 2.13
CA GLU A 162 -5.40 -0.87 1.55
C GLU A 162 -4.64 0.47 1.58
N HIS A 163 -3.31 0.42 1.46
CA HIS A 163 -2.44 1.59 1.59
C HIS A 163 -2.91 2.75 0.69
N ASP A 164 -3.14 2.49 -0.59
CA ASP A 164 -3.59 3.51 -1.54
C ASP A 164 -5.00 4.02 -1.23
N GLN A 165 -5.90 3.14 -0.78
CA GLN A 165 -7.26 3.51 -0.38
C GLN A 165 -7.24 4.40 0.87
N PHE A 166 -6.34 4.11 1.80
CA PHE A 166 -6.17 4.84 3.03
C PHE A 166 -5.56 6.23 2.78
N ILE A 167 -4.54 6.32 1.92
CA ILE A 167 -3.99 7.61 1.47
C ILE A 167 -5.10 8.46 0.85
N ARG A 168 -5.90 7.90 -0.05
CA ARG A 168 -7.02 8.63 -0.69
C ARG A 168 -8.05 9.09 0.34
N LEU A 169 -8.38 8.29 1.34
CA LEU A 169 -9.28 8.70 2.42
C LEU A 169 -8.72 9.92 3.17
N VAL A 170 -7.46 9.83 3.60
CA VAL A 170 -6.83 10.84 4.47
C VAL A 170 -6.55 12.13 3.71
N ASP A 171 -6.15 12.04 2.45
CA ASP A 171 -5.89 13.19 1.57
C ASP A 171 -7.14 14.07 1.34
N LYS A 172 -8.34 13.48 1.42
CA LYS A 172 -9.62 14.20 1.29
C LYS A 172 -9.99 15.04 2.52
N PHE A 173 -9.29 14.91 3.63
CA PHE A 173 -9.53 15.76 4.79
C PHE A 173 -8.91 17.15 4.62
N ASP A 174 -9.61 18.16 5.13
CA ASP A 174 -9.08 19.52 5.15
C ASP A 174 -7.96 19.65 6.20
N ASN A 175 -7.10 20.66 6.04
CA ASN A 175 -6.01 20.94 6.99
C ASN A 175 -6.48 21.11 8.45
N PHE A 176 -7.71 21.60 8.65
CA PHE A 176 -8.31 21.72 9.98
C PHE A 176 -8.63 20.34 10.56
N GLU A 177 -9.32 19.49 9.79
CA GLU A 177 -9.68 18.12 10.19
C GLU A 177 -8.42 17.28 10.49
N LEU A 178 -7.39 17.36 9.64
CA LEU A 178 -6.10 16.70 9.88
C LEU A 178 -5.42 17.18 11.19
N SER A 179 -5.56 18.47 11.51
CA SER A 179 -4.97 19.02 12.75
C SER A 179 -5.73 18.55 13.99
N GLU A 180 -7.06 18.42 13.91
CA GLU A 180 -7.87 17.84 14.99
C GLU A 180 -7.57 16.36 15.20
N ILE A 181 -7.44 15.58 14.12
CA ILE A 181 -7.05 14.17 14.18
C ILE A 181 -5.68 14.05 14.86
N LEU A 182 -4.65 14.75 14.37
CA LEU A 182 -3.31 14.70 14.96
C LEU A 182 -3.31 15.10 16.43
N LYS A 183 -4.10 16.11 16.81
CA LYS A 183 -4.24 16.53 18.21
C LYS A 183 -4.88 15.44 19.08
N ASN A 184 -5.91 14.76 18.59
CA ASN A 184 -6.58 13.68 19.32
C ASN A 184 -5.66 12.47 19.56
N PHE A 185 -4.72 12.22 18.64
CA PHE A 185 -3.72 11.16 18.77
C PHE A 185 -2.40 11.63 19.42
N ASN A 186 -2.34 12.84 19.99
CA ASN A 186 -1.14 13.43 20.60
C ASN A 186 0.08 13.50 19.65
N LEU A 187 -0.16 13.64 18.35
CA LEU A 187 0.87 13.74 17.34
C LEU A 187 1.23 15.21 17.05
N PRO A 188 2.46 15.48 16.57
CA PRO A 188 2.84 16.83 16.16
C PRO A 188 1.90 17.39 15.09
N ILE A 189 1.45 18.64 15.27
CA ILE A 189 0.48 19.32 14.38
C ILE A 189 1.20 20.15 13.29
N SER A 190 2.52 20.35 13.42
CA SER A 190 3.30 21.16 12.48
C SER A 190 3.50 20.44 11.14
N GLY A 191 3.50 21.21 10.05
CA GLY A 191 3.76 20.73 8.68
C GLY A 191 2.76 21.25 7.65
N ASN A 192 3.08 21.00 6.37
CA ASN A 192 2.13 21.13 5.26
C ASN A 192 1.11 19.97 5.30
N HIS A 193 0.10 20.01 4.44
CA HIS A 193 -0.95 18.99 4.35
C HIS A 193 -0.36 17.59 4.13
N GLU A 194 0.54 17.45 3.16
CA GLU A 194 1.23 16.19 2.84
C GLU A 194 2.00 15.59 4.04
N ASN A 195 2.74 16.39 4.80
CA ASN A 195 3.45 15.92 5.99
C ASN A 195 2.48 15.43 7.08
N LYS A 196 1.30 16.03 7.19
CA LYS A 196 0.26 15.57 8.14
C LYS A 196 -0.35 14.25 7.68
N VAL A 197 -0.66 14.12 6.40
CA VAL A 197 -1.12 12.85 5.80
C VAL A 197 -0.08 11.76 6.07
N ASN A 198 1.17 11.97 5.64
CA ASN A 198 2.25 11.01 5.82
C ASN A 198 2.45 10.60 7.29
N ARG A 199 2.31 11.54 8.24
CA ARG A 199 2.41 11.24 9.67
C ARG A 199 1.29 10.30 10.14
N ILE A 200 0.06 10.52 9.69
CA ILE A 200 -1.07 9.64 10.03
C ILE A 200 -0.85 8.23 9.44
N ILE A 201 -0.37 8.15 8.19
CA ILE A 201 -0.09 6.87 7.53
C ILE A 201 1.06 6.12 8.25
N LEU A 202 2.13 6.83 8.63
CA LEU A 202 3.31 6.25 9.28
C LEU A 202 3.02 5.65 10.66
N GLU A 203 2.07 6.21 11.40
CA GLU A 203 1.65 5.76 12.74
C GLU A 203 0.65 4.58 12.68
N GLU A 204 0.27 4.10 11.49
CA GLU A 204 -0.67 2.98 11.27
C GLU A 204 -2.01 3.12 12.02
N ILE A 205 -2.50 4.35 12.20
CA ILE A 205 -3.78 4.60 12.87
C ILE A 205 -4.92 4.06 12.00
N LYS A 206 -5.86 3.32 12.59
CA LYS A 206 -6.96 2.72 11.83
C LYS A 206 -7.89 3.80 11.23
N PRO A 207 -8.40 3.59 10.00
CA PRO A 207 -9.40 4.47 9.40
C PRO A 207 -10.61 4.71 10.31
N SER A 208 -11.12 3.65 10.95
CA SER A 208 -12.24 3.73 11.89
C SER A 208 -11.94 4.60 13.10
N GLU A 209 -10.74 4.50 13.68
CA GLU A 209 -10.32 5.31 14.83
C GLU A 209 -10.19 6.79 14.46
N ILE A 210 -9.63 7.08 13.28
CA ILE A 210 -9.55 8.44 12.73
C ILE A 210 -10.96 9.03 12.57
N LEU A 211 -11.85 8.32 11.88
CA LEU A 211 -13.21 8.77 11.63
C LEU A 211 -14.02 8.88 12.92
N TYR A 212 -13.77 8.00 13.90
CA TYR A 212 -14.42 8.06 15.21
C TYR A 212 -13.94 9.26 16.04
N SER A 213 -12.71 9.74 15.84
CA SER A 213 -12.21 10.94 16.52
C SER A 213 -12.95 12.22 16.09
N LEU A 214 -13.56 12.22 14.90
CA LEU A 214 -14.28 13.38 14.36
C LEU A 214 -15.71 13.50 14.95
N PRO A 215 -16.23 14.72 15.14
CA PRO A 215 -17.62 14.94 15.50
C PRO A 215 -18.59 14.50 14.39
N SER A 216 -19.79 14.07 14.78
CA SER A 216 -20.83 13.59 13.86
C SER A 216 -21.25 14.63 12.80
N SER A 217 -21.14 15.92 13.11
CA SER A 217 -21.37 17.03 12.17
C SER A 217 -20.35 17.06 11.03
N GLN A 218 -19.06 16.83 11.33
CA GLN A 218 -18.00 16.74 10.33
C GLN A 218 -18.17 15.48 9.48
N LEU A 219 -18.47 14.32 10.07
CA LEU A 219 -18.77 13.09 9.32
C LEU A 219 -19.94 13.25 8.35
N SER A 220 -20.99 13.98 8.76
CA SER A 220 -22.14 14.26 7.89
C SER A 220 -21.77 15.21 6.74
N SER A 221 -20.93 16.21 7.03
CA SER A 221 -20.41 17.13 6.02
C SER A 221 -19.49 16.41 5.03
N TYR A 222 -18.67 15.48 5.52
CA TYR A 222 -17.83 14.61 4.71
C TYR A 222 -18.68 13.69 3.80
N LEU A 223 -19.69 13.00 4.35
CA LEU A 223 -20.65 12.20 3.57
C LEU A 223 -21.35 13.03 2.48
N LYS A 224 -21.69 14.29 2.78
CA LYS A 224 -22.26 15.22 1.79
C LYS A 224 -21.29 15.55 0.66
N ARG A 225 -20.00 15.72 0.96
CA ARG A 225 -18.96 15.99 -0.05
C ARG A 225 -18.76 14.83 -1.02
N ILE A 226 -18.89 13.59 -0.52
CA ILE A 226 -18.75 12.37 -1.32
C ILE A 226 -20.08 11.86 -1.91
N ASP A 227 -21.15 12.65 -1.83
CA ASP A 227 -22.50 12.35 -2.35
C ASP A 227 -23.12 11.04 -1.83
N ILE A 228 -22.89 10.72 -0.55
CA ILE A 228 -23.47 9.55 0.13
C ILE A 228 -24.54 9.98 1.14
N SER A 229 -25.54 9.13 1.34
CA SER A 229 -26.60 9.35 2.33
C SER A 229 -26.05 9.57 3.76
N GLN A 230 -26.37 10.74 4.31
CA GLN A 230 -26.01 11.20 5.66
C GLN A 230 -26.83 10.53 6.78
N SER A 231 -27.76 9.62 6.44
CA SER A 231 -28.59 8.96 7.44
C SER A 231 -27.78 7.97 8.28
N GLY A 232 -28.17 7.81 9.53
CA GLY A 232 -27.64 6.78 10.42
C GLY A 232 -26.90 7.30 11.66
N LYS A 233 -26.56 6.37 12.54
CA LYS A 233 -25.72 6.62 13.72
C LYS A 233 -24.27 6.89 13.31
N LYS A 234 -23.44 7.36 14.25
CA LYS A 234 -22.04 7.73 13.98
C LYS A 234 -21.28 6.54 13.39
N GLU A 235 -21.46 5.36 13.95
CA GLU A 235 -20.82 4.12 13.54
C GLU A 235 -21.22 3.71 12.11
N GLU A 236 -22.51 3.84 11.78
CA GLU A 236 -23.01 3.55 10.43
C GLU A 236 -22.43 4.51 9.38
N LYS A 237 -22.22 5.78 9.75
CA LYS A 237 -21.57 6.76 8.88
C LYS A 237 -20.11 6.40 8.61
N ILE A 238 -19.39 5.94 9.63
CA ILE A 238 -17.99 5.49 9.51
C ILE A 238 -17.91 4.30 8.55
N LEU A 239 -18.75 3.29 8.75
CA LEU A 239 -18.80 2.11 7.87
C LEU A 239 -19.10 2.48 6.42
N LYS A 240 -20.04 3.40 6.17
CA LYS A 240 -20.35 3.88 4.82
C LYS A 240 -19.15 4.57 4.14
N ILE A 241 -18.39 5.36 4.90
CA ILE A 241 -17.18 6.01 4.39
C ILE A 241 -16.14 4.96 4.03
N ILE A 242 -15.87 4.02 4.93
CA ILE A 242 -14.89 2.94 4.69
C ILE A 242 -15.32 2.10 3.47
N ASP A 243 -16.59 1.71 3.37
CA ASP A 243 -17.11 0.94 2.23
C ASP A 243 -16.98 1.71 0.89
N HIS A 244 -17.13 3.03 0.91
CA HIS A 244 -16.97 3.86 -0.29
C HIS A 244 -15.55 3.79 -0.86
N PHE A 245 -14.53 3.94 -0.01
CA PHE A 245 -13.12 3.88 -0.42
C PHE A 245 -12.65 2.44 -0.69
N LYS A 246 -13.16 1.47 0.06
CA LYS A 246 -12.86 0.04 -0.17
C LYS A 246 -13.29 -0.42 -1.56
N ASN A 247 -14.46 0.02 -2.02
CA ASN A 247 -14.98 -0.29 -3.34
C ASN A 247 -14.45 0.65 -4.45
N SER A 248 -13.48 1.51 -4.14
CA SER A 248 -12.93 2.51 -5.06
C SER A 248 -13.99 3.38 -5.76
N ARG A 249 -15.14 3.60 -5.11
CA ARG A 249 -16.23 4.44 -5.65
C ARG A 249 -15.85 5.93 -5.67
N ASP A 250 -14.76 6.28 -5.01
CA ASP A 250 -14.14 7.60 -5.02
C ASP A 250 -13.38 7.89 -6.32
N ILE A 251 -12.94 6.84 -7.02
CA ILE A 251 -12.32 6.94 -8.33
C ILE A 251 -13.44 7.07 -9.35
N VAL A 252 -13.68 8.30 -9.82
CA VAL A 252 -14.49 8.50 -11.03
C VAL A 252 -13.77 7.74 -12.15
N THR A 253 -14.31 6.59 -12.53
CA THR A 253 -13.94 5.94 -13.79
C THR A 253 -14.33 6.94 -14.87
N ILE A 254 -13.35 7.68 -15.38
CA ILE A 254 -13.48 8.28 -16.70
C ILE A 254 -13.78 7.06 -17.58
N PRO A 255 -15.00 6.91 -18.14
CA PRO A 255 -15.26 5.80 -19.05
C PRO A 255 -14.14 5.85 -20.09
N PRO A 256 -13.57 4.70 -20.50
CA PRO A 256 -12.51 4.70 -21.50
C PRO A 256 -13.02 5.60 -22.62
N VAL A 257 -12.29 6.71 -22.85
CA VAL A 257 -12.63 7.64 -23.92
C VAL A 257 -12.81 6.72 -25.11
N LYS A 258 -14.05 6.60 -25.61
CA LYS A 258 -14.28 5.97 -26.90
C LYS A 258 -13.35 6.75 -27.79
N ILE A 259 -12.25 6.13 -28.19
CA ILE A 259 -11.45 6.61 -29.29
C ILE A 259 -12.49 6.60 -30.39
N ILE A 260 -13.05 7.77 -30.66
CA ILE A 260 -13.76 7.99 -31.89
C ILE A 260 -12.66 7.68 -32.89
N ASP A 261 -12.80 6.58 -33.62
CA ASP A 261 -12.03 6.32 -34.82
C ASP A 261 -12.23 7.58 -35.67
N LEU A 262 -11.31 8.52 -35.52
CA LEU A 262 -11.10 9.55 -36.50
C LEU A 262 -10.64 8.72 -37.69
N ASP A 263 -11.56 8.49 -38.63
CA ASP A 263 -11.23 8.03 -39.96
C ASP A 263 -10.00 8.82 -40.38
N ILE A 264 -8.84 8.17 -40.31
CA ILE A 264 -7.61 8.72 -40.85
C ILE A 264 -7.90 8.70 -42.33
N GLU A 265 -8.38 9.82 -42.87
CA GLU A 265 -8.54 9.97 -44.30
C GLU A 265 -7.24 9.51 -44.94
N ASP A 266 -7.33 8.46 -45.76
CA ASP A 266 -6.20 7.93 -46.50
C ASP A 266 -5.44 9.11 -47.12
N LYS A 267 -4.15 9.25 -46.78
CA LYS A 267 -3.26 10.24 -47.39
C LYS A 267 -3.24 9.98 -48.89
N LYS A 268 -4.11 10.65 -49.64
CA LYS A 268 -4.34 10.49 -51.09
C LYS A 268 -3.21 11.02 -52.00
N LEU A 269 -1.98 11.13 -51.50
CA LEU A 269 -0.83 11.47 -52.34
C LEU A 269 0.30 10.47 -52.12
N SER A 270 0.55 9.65 -53.14
CA SER A 270 1.79 8.87 -53.24
C SER A 270 3.00 9.79 -53.30
N GLU A 271 4.14 9.32 -52.82
CA GLU A 271 5.39 10.12 -52.81
C GLU A 271 5.80 10.61 -54.19
N GLU A 272 5.57 9.79 -55.23
CA GLU A 272 5.85 10.16 -56.62
C GLU A 272 5.06 11.41 -57.06
N LYS A 273 3.77 11.48 -56.70
CA LYS A 273 2.93 12.65 -57.02
C LYS A 273 3.34 13.88 -56.22
N ARG A 274 3.91 13.71 -55.01
CA ARG A 274 4.43 14.83 -54.22
C ARG A 274 5.67 15.43 -54.89
N ILE A 275 6.60 14.59 -55.32
CA ILE A 275 7.83 15.02 -55.99
C ILE A 275 7.49 15.80 -57.27
N ASP A 276 6.52 15.33 -58.06
CA ASP A 276 6.07 16.03 -59.27
C ASP A 276 5.34 17.37 -58.96
N LEU A 277 4.60 17.44 -57.86
CA LEU A 277 3.95 18.69 -57.43
C LEU A 277 4.98 19.73 -56.98
N PHE A 278 6.03 19.31 -56.27
CA PHE A 278 7.10 20.20 -55.82
C PHE A 278 8.12 20.53 -56.92
N SER A 279 8.24 19.69 -57.95
CA SER A 279 9.10 19.96 -59.11
C SER A 279 8.61 21.15 -59.92
N ASN A 280 7.30 21.23 -60.11
CA ASN A 280 6.64 22.27 -60.91
C ASN A 280 6.47 23.63 -60.19
N LEU A 281 6.77 23.71 -58.89
CA LEU A 281 6.72 24.98 -58.15
C LEU A 281 7.97 25.83 -58.40
N THR A 282 7.76 27.09 -58.77
CA THR A 282 8.83 28.09 -58.87
C THR A 282 9.43 28.43 -57.50
N THR A 283 10.68 28.88 -57.47
CA THR A 283 11.39 29.29 -56.23
C THR A 283 10.62 30.37 -55.45
N GLN A 284 9.91 31.25 -56.15
CA GLN A 284 9.11 32.30 -55.52
C GLN A 284 7.83 31.74 -54.85
N GLN A 285 7.18 30.74 -55.46
CA GLN A 285 6.02 30.06 -54.87
C GLN A 285 6.43 29.23 -53.65
N LEU A 286 7.58 28.55 -53.71
CA LEU A 286 8.11 27.75 -52.60
C LEU A 286 8.44 28.63 -51.38
N SER A 287 9.07 29.79 -51.59
CA SER A 287 9.34 30.77 -50.53
C SER A 287 8.07 31.32 -49.87
N ASN A 288 7.01 31.55 -50.66
CA ASN A 288 5.71 32.00 -50.14
C ASN A 288 5.03 30.94 -49.28
N VAL A 289 5.10 29.67 -49.67
CA VAL A 289 4.55 28.55 -48.89
C VAL A 289 5.34 28.36 -47.59
N LEU A 290 6.68 28.36 -47.65
CA LEU A 290 7.54 28.27 -46.46
C LEU A 290 7.29 29.44 -45.50
N GLY A 291 7.06 30.64 -46.03
CA GLY A 291 6.70 31.82 -45.25
C GLY A 291 5.36 31.68 -44.51
N LYS A 292 4.36 31.04 -45.13
CA LYS A 292 3.07 30.76 -44.46
C LYS A 292 3.16 29.69 -43.38
N LEU A 293 4.14 28.79 -43.48
CA LEU A 293 4.34 27.68 -42.54
C LEU A 293 5.37 28.00 -41.44
N ASN A 294 5.87 29.24 -41.36
CA ASN A 294 6.92 29.66 -40.42
C ASN A 294 8.21 28.81 -40.48
N LEU A 295 8.56 28.31 -41.68
CA LEU A 295 9.76 27.51 -41.90
C LEU A 295 10.91 28.37 -42.44
N LEU A 296 12.16 27.98 -42.12
CA LEU A 296 13.37 28.68 -42.54
C LEU A 296 13.52 28.69 -44.07
N LYS A 297 13.83 29.86 -44.64
CA LYS A 297 13.82 30.11 -46.10
C LYS A 297 15.16 29.88 -46.80
N SER A 298 16.12 29.24 -46.12
CA SER A 298 17.49 29.07 -46.63
C SER A 298 17.73 27.63 -47.11
N GLY A 299 18.02 27.46 -48.40
CA GLY A 299 18.42 26.19 -49.00
C GLY A 299 18.40 26.23 -50.54
N GLN A 300 19.21 25.41 -51.20
CA GLN A 300 19.11 25.19 -52.65
C GLN A 300 18.05 24.14 -52.95
N LYS A 301 17.30 24.31 -54.05
CA LYS A 301 16.33 23.32 -54.53
C LYS A 301 17.12 22.10 -55.06
N ILE A 302 17.20 21.03 -54.28
CA ILE A 302 17.80 19.74 -54.67
C ILE A 302 16.64 18.76 -54.80
N PHE A 303 16.51 18.12 -55.96
CA PHE A 303 15.57 17.03 -56.21
C PHE A 303 16.23 15.68 -55.94
#